data_AF-A0A2D8LKK6-F1
#
_entry.id   AF-A0A2D8LKK6-F1
#
_cell.length_a   1.000
_cell.length_b   1.000
_cell.length_c   1.000
_cell.angle_alpha   90.00
_cell.angle_beta   90.00
_cell.angle_gamma   90.00
#
_symmetry.space_group_name_H-M   'P 1'
#
loop_
_entity.id
_entity.type
_entity.pdbx_description
1 polymer ?
#
loop_
_entity_poly.entity_id
_entity_poly.type
_entity_poly.pdbx_seq_one_letter_code
_entity_poly.pdbx_strand_id
1 'polypeptide(L)'
;MSLKLSIEENEGLFLDKMITFEKRVILQHYFSNKVNINNKERDILKKCPSAEIETIALIGILLGEKNPLNILRLRIGSVFQSDVKLAQACNNLIDSADIESAEAIMFHYDYEYDKDIEIPIIDYYIKHFK
;
A
#
# COMPACT_ATOMS: atom_id res chain seq x y z
N MET A 1 -12.80 -21.16 -12.69
CA MET A 1 -12.92 -19.75 -13.09
C MET A 1 -11.54 -19.25 -13.45
N SER A 2 -11.39 -18.53 -14.57
CA SER A 2 -10.14 -17.83 -14.90
C SER A 2 -10.06 -16.56 -14.07
N LEU A 3 -8.98 -16.40 -13.30
CA LEU A 3 -8.69 -15.17 -12.56
C LEU A 3 -8.53 -14.02 -13.55
N LYS A 4 -9.37 -12.99 -13.44
CA LYS A 4 -9.20 -11.75 -14.22
C LYS A 4 -8.10 -10.92 -13.56
N LEU A 5 -7.12 -10.44 -14.33
CA LEU A 5 -6.04 -9.60 -13.84
C LEU A 5 -6.46 -8.12 -13.75
N SER A 6 -7.52 -7.84 -13.00
CA SER A 6 -8.05 -6.47 -12.81
C SER A 6 -8.47 -6.28 -11.36
N ILE A 7 -8.14 -5.12 -10.78
CA ILE A 7 -8.56 -4.76 -9.42
C ILE A 7 -10.08 -4.60 -9.38
N GLU A 8 -10.64 -3.88 -10.35
CA GLU A 8 -12.07 -3.60 -10.46
C GLU A 8 -12.92 -4.87 -10.56
N GLU A 9 -12.51 -5.82 -11.40
CA GLU A 9 -13.22 -7.08 -11.61
C GLU A 9 -13.11 -8.04 -10.42
N ASN A 10 -12.23 -7.75 -9.46
CA ASN A 10 -12.02 -8.54 -8.25
C ASN A 10 -12.22 -7.70 -6.98
N GLU A 11 -13.05 -6.66 -7.01
CA GLU A 11 -13.27 -5.74 -5.88
C GLU A 11 -13.49 -6.46 -4.54
N GLY A 12 -14.34 -7.49 -4.51
CA GLY A 12 -14.59 -8.28 -3.30
C GLY A 12 -13.33 -8.92 -2.69
N LEU A 13 -12.40 -9.37 -3.54
CA LEU A 13 -11.10 -9.90 -3.10
C LEU A 13 -10.24 -8.82 -2.44
N PHE A 14 -10.27 -7.60 -2.98
CA PHE A 14 -9.47 -6.48 -2.47
C PHE A 14 -10.02 -5.93 -1.16
N LEU A 15 -11.35 -5.92 -0.99
CA LEU A 15 -12.01 -5.47 0.23
C LEU A 15 -12.05 -6.55 1.33
N ASP A 16 -11.74 -7.81 1.00
CA ASP A 16 -11.55 -8.86 1.99
C ASP A 16 -10.27 -8.62 2.82
N LYS A 17 -10.39 -8.81 4.13
CA LYS A 17 -9.29 -8.72 5.10
C LYS A 17 -8.29 -9.88 4.94
N MET A 18 -8.72 -11.00 4.38
CA MET A 18 -7.85 -12.13 4.11
C MET A 18 -6.81 -11.76 3.05
N ILE A 19 -5.57 -12.07 3.39
CA ILE A 19 -4.46 -11.99 2.46
C ILE A 19 -4.56 -13.21 1.54
N THR A 20 -4.65 -12.95 0.23
CA THR A 20 -4.74 -14.01 -0.79
C THR A 20 -3.59 -13.93 -1.77
N PHE A 21 -3.23 -15.07 -2.34
CA PHE A 21 -2.23 -15.14 -3.40
C PHE A 21 -2.70 -14.37 -4.64
N GLU A 22 -3.99 -14.46 -4.96
CA GLU A 22 -4.63 -13.79 -6.08
C GLU A 22 -4.51 -12.26 -5.99
N LYS A 23 -4.67 -11.67 -4.79
CA LYS A 23 -4.51 -10.23 -4.57
C LYS A 23 -3.10 -9.78 -4.96
N ARG A 24 -2.08 -10.51 -4.51
CA ARG A 24 -0.67 -10.26 -4.85
C ARG A 24 -0.40 -10.41 -6.35
N VAL A 25 -0.92 -11.47 -6.98
CA VAL A 25 -0.75 -11.68 -8.42
C VAL A 25 -1.30 -10.52 -9.24
N ILE A 26 -2.49 -10.01 -8.90
CA ILE A 26 -3.09 -8.87 -9.60
C ILE A 26 -2.26 -7.60 -9.39
N LEU A 27 -1.88 -7.28 -8.14
CA LEU A 27 -1.07 -6.10 -7.85
C LEU A 27 0.30 -6.15 -8.55
N GLN A 28 0.96 -7.31 -8.53
CA GLN A 28 2.25 -7.51 -9.18
C GLN A 28 2.13 -7.41 -10.70
N HIS A 29 1.01 -7.86 -11.28
CA HIS A 29 0.74 -7.67 -12.70
C HIS A 29 0.69 -6.17 -13.06
N TYR A 30 -0.01 -5.35 -12.26
CA TYR A 30 -0.10 -3.91 -12.50
C TYR A 30 1.29 -3.25 -12.39
N PHE A 31 2.03 -3.57 -11.34
CA PHE A 31 3.38 -3.02 -11.13
C PHE A 31 4.35 -3.43 -12.25
N SER A 32 4.43 -4.72 -12.55
CA SER A 32 5.40 -5.27 -13.52
C SER A 32 5.14 -4.78 -14.95
N ASN A 33 3.86 -4.58 -15.30
CA ASN A 33 3.46 -4.13 -16.63
C ASN A 33 3.15 -2.62 -16.70
N LYS A 34 3.40 -1.87 -15.62
CA LYS A 34 3.14 -0.43 -15.53
C LYS A 34 1.71 -0.04 -15.91
N VAL A 35 0.74 -0.85 -15.47
CA VAL A 35 -0.68 -0.60 -15.71
C VAL A 35 -1.13 0.53 -14.78
N ASN A 36 -1.70 1.58 -15.36
CA ASN A 36 -2.27 2.68 -14.60
C ASN A 36 -3.64 2.27 -14.05
N ILE A 37 -3.87 2.53 -12.76
CA ILE A 37 -5.18 2.31 -12.15
C ILE A 37 -6.15 3.43 -12.52
N ASN A 38 -7.43 3.06 -12.70
CA ASN A 38 -8.51 4.03 -12.87
C ASN A 38 -9.02 4.58 -11.52
N ASN A 39 -9.99 5.50 -11.54
CA ASN A 39 -10.53 6.09 -10.31
C ASN A 39 -11.24 5.07 -9.40
N LYS A 40 -11.97 4.12 -9.98
CA LYS A 40 -12.67 3.09 -9.21
C LYS A 40 -11.68 2.14 -8.54
N GLU A 41 -10.65 1.72 -9.26
CA GLU A 41 -9.57 0.89 -8.70
C GLU A 41 -8.80 1.61 -7.60
N ARG A 42 -8.56 2.92 -7.78
CA ARG A 42 -7.96 3.77 -6.75
C ARG A 42 -8.81 3.81 -5.48
N ASP A 43 -10.13 3.94 -5.61
CA ASP A 43 -11.05 3.92 -4.47
C ASP A 43 -11.07 2.56 -3.77
N ILE A 44 -10.99 1.46 -4.54
CA ILE A 44 -10.85 0.10 -4.01
C ILE A 44 -9.53 -0.03 -3.23
N LEU A 45 -8.40 0.39 -3.80
CA LEU A 45 -7.10 0.28 -3.15
C LEU A 45 -6.97 1.14 -1.89
N LYS A 46 -7.62 2.31 -1.83
CA LYS A 46 -7.68 3.13 -0.61
C LYS A 46 -8.35 2.40 0.56
N LYS A 47 -9.32 1.51 0.25
CA LYS A 47 -10.07 0.73 1.22
C LYS A 47 -9.53 -0.69 1.44
N CYS A 48 -8.46 -1.07 0.73
CA CYS A 48 -7.92 -2.41 0.73
C CYS A 48 -7.17 -2.69 2.04
N PRO A 49 -7.61 -3.67 2.86
CA PRO A 49 -6.85 -4.11 4.02
C PRO A 49 -5.55 -4.78 3.57
N SER A 50 -4.44 -4.44 4.22
CA SER A 50 -3.12 -5.02 3.91
C SER A 50 -2.23 -5.08 5.14
N ALA A 51 -1.68 -6.26 5.43
CA ALA A 51 -0.76 -6.49 6.55
C ALA A 51 0.57 -7.11 6.11
N GLU A 52 0.72 -7.44 4.82
CA GLU A 52 1.96 -7.93 4.24
C GLU A 52 2.73 -6.79 3.56
N ILE A 53 4.03 -6.69 3.84
CA ILE A 53 4.94 -5.66 3.30
C ILE A 53 4.85 -5.51 1.78
N GLU A 54 4.85 -6.61 1.03
CA GLU A 54 4.78 -6.60 -0.44
C GLU A 54 3.46 -6.00 -0.92
N THR A 55 2.35 -6.42 -0.33
CA THR A 55 1.01 -5.90 -0.67
C THR A 55 0.88 -4.42 -0.32
N ILE A 56 1.37 -4.03 0.86
CA ILE A 56 1.43 -2.64 1.33
C ILE A 56 2.21 -1.77 0.33
N ALA A 57 3.39 -2.24 -0.09
CA ALA A 57 4.26 -1.53 -1.01
C ALA A 57 3.65 -1.38 -2.41
N LEU A 58 3.06 -2.46 -2.95
CA LEU A 58 2.40 -2.43 -4.25
C LEU A 58 1.21 -1.46 -4.27
N ILE A 59 0.38 -1.47 -3.22
CA ILE A 59 -0.71 -0.48 -3.07
C ILE A 59 -0.14 0.94 -3.03
N GLY A 60 0.94 1.14 -2.28
CA GLY A 60 1.67 2.40 -2.19
C GLY A 60 2.01 3.01 -3.55
N ILE A 61 2.66 2.19 -4.39
CA ILE A 61 3.07 2.59 -5.74
C ILE A 61 1.88 2.86 -6.65
N LEU A 62 0.89 1.96 -6.67
CA LEU A 62 -0.24 2.07 -7.59
C LEU A 62 -1.11 3.28 -7.29
N LEU A 63 -1.29 3.63 -6.00
CA LEU A 63 -1.97 4.86 -5.62
C LEU A 63 -1.20 6.08 -6.13
N GLY A 64 0.13 6.14 -5.96
CA GLY A 64 0.94 7.26 -6.46
C GLY A 64 0.55 8.63 -5.87
N GLU A 65 -0.17 8.66 -4.75
CA GLU A 65 -0.57 9.87 -4.02
C GLU A 65 0.35 10.09 -2.83
N LYS A 66 0.65 11.35 -2.49
CA LYS A 66 1.45 11.71 -1.30
C LYS A 66 0.59 12.06 -0.09
N ASN A 67 -0.45 11.26 0.19
CA ASN A 67 -1.19 11.39 1.44
C ASN A 67 -0.44 10.68 2.59
N PRO A 68 -0.65 11.06 3.86
CA PRO A 68 0.15 10.58 4.99
C PRO A 68 0.23 9.05 5.08
N LEU A 69 -0.91 8.36 5.01
CA LEU A 69 -0.96 6.90 5.03
C LEU A 69 -0.15 6.28 3.89
N ASN A 70 -0.27 6.81 2.67
CA ASN A 70 0.44 6.29 1.51
C ASN A 70 1.95 6.53 1.58
N ILE A 71 2.39 7.64 2.19
CA ILE A 71 3.81 7.85 2.49
C ILE A 71 4.32 6.76 3.42
N LEU A 72 3.58 6.40 4.46
CA LEU A 72 3.97 5.29 5.34
C LEU A 72 4.01 3.94 4.60
N ARG A 73 3.05 3.67 3.70
CA ARG A 73 3.08 2.48 2.83
C ARG A 73 4.34 2.42 1.97
N LEU A 74 4.69 3.53 1.32
CA LEU A 74 5.89 3.66 0.48
C LEU A 74 7.16 3.50 1.32
N ARG A 75 7.20 4.07 2.53
CA ARG A 75 8.34 3.92 3.44
C ARG A 75 8.53 2.48 3.92
N ILE A 76 7.44 1.77 4.24
CA ILE A 76 7.49 0.33 4.53
C ILE A 76 8.04 -0.43 3.32
N GLY A 77 7.55 -0.11 2.11
CA GLY A 77 8.03 -0.73 0.88
C GLY A 77 9.51 -0.44 0.57
N SER A 78 10.02 0.74 0.93
CA SER A 78 11.40 1.15 0.59
C SER A 78 12.49 0.28 1.24
N VAL A 79 12.14 -0.44 2.31
CA VAL A 79 13.07 -1.37 3.00
C VAL A 79 12.80 -2.84 2.69
N PHE A 80 11.92 -3.13 1.73
CA PHE A 80 11.55 -4.50 1.40
C PHE A 80 12.70 -5.25 0.71
N GLN A 81 13.30 -6.21 1.40
CA GLN A 81 14.51 -6.89 0.93
C GLN A 81 14.24 -7.96 -0.15
N SER A 82 13.04 -8.54 -0.18
CA SER A 82 12.72 -9.64 -1.09
C SER A 82 12.45 -9.20 -2.53
N ASP A 83 12.12 -7.93 -2.77
CA ASP A 83 11.99 -7.35 -4.10
C ASP A 83 12.68 -5.96 -4.15
N VAL A 84 13.93 -5.97 -4.61
CA VAL A 84 14.77 -4.77 -4.73
C VAL A 84 14.17 -3.75 -5.71
N LYS A 85 13.49 -4.20 -6.78
CA LYS A 85 12.90 -3.29 -7.76
C LYS A 85 11.71 -2.55 -7.16
N LEU A 86 10.87 -3.27 -6.42
CA LEU A 86 9.76 -2.69 -5.69
C LEU A 86 10.25 -1.70 -4.63
N ALA A 87 11.26 -2.08 -3.84
CA ALA A 87 11.84 -1.20 -2.82
C ALA A 87 12.42 0.08 -3.40
N GLN A 88 13.18 -0.01 -4.50
CA GLN A 88 13.70 1.17 -5.20
C GLN A 88 12.59 2.07 -5.74
N ALA A 89 11.55 1.47 -6.34
CA ALA A 89 10.42 2.23 -6.87
C ALA A 89 9.67 2.98 -5.76
N CYS A 90 9.46 2.36 -4.60
CA CYS A 90 8.92 3.03 -3.42
C CYS A 90 9.81 4.18 -2.94
N ASN A 91 11.12 3.94 -2.80
CA ASN A 91 12.07 4.93 -2.31
C ASN A 91 12.18 6.17 -3.23
N ASN A 92 11.95 6.01 -4.53
CA ASN A 92 11.99 7.11 -5.49
C ASN A 92 10.76 8.04 -5.43
N LEU A 93 9.69 7.64 -4.73
CA LEU A 93 8.44 8.40 -4.66
C LEU A 93 8.32 9.27 -3.40
N ILE A 94 9.24 9.13 -2.45
CA ILE A 94 9.21 9.82 -1.16
C ILE A 94 10.58 10.39 -0.81
N ASP A 95 10.59 11.43 0.02
CA ASP A 95 11.79 11.94 0.67
C ASP A 95 11.62 12.07 2.18
N SER A 96 12.67 12.52 2.88
CA SER A 96 12.64 12.69 4.34
C SER A 96 11.57 13.70 4.80
N ALA A 97 11.32 14.76 4.04
CA ALA A 97 10.33 15.77 4.39
C ALA A 97 8.90 15.22 4.27
N ASP A 98 8.64 14.40 3.24
CA ASP A 98 7.37 13.67 3.12
C ASP A 98 7.14 12.77 4.34
N ILE A 99 8.16 12.02 4.76
CA ILE A 99 8.08 11.09 5.90
C ILE A 99 7.81 11.85 7.20
N GLU A 100 8.58 12.89 7.51
CA GLU A 100 8.40 13.69 8.72
C GLU A 100 7.01 14.31 8.81
N SER A 101 6.50 14.85 7.69
CA SER A 101 5.15 15.40 7.60
C SER A 101 4.08 14.34 7.81
N ALA A 102 4.22 13.17 7.19
CA ALA A 102 3.29 12.07 7.35
C ALA A 102 3.27 11.54 8.80
N GLU A 103 4.44 11.40 9.42
CA GLU A 103 4.54 10.99 10.82
C GLU A 103 3.91 12.00 11.78
N ALA A 104 4.11 13.30 11.54
CA ALA A 104 3.51 14.35 12.37
C ALA A 104 1.98 14.31 12.36
N ILE A 105 1.38 13.94 11.22
CA ILE A 105 -0.08 13.81 11.09
C ILE A 105 -0.56 12.49 11.68
N MET A 106 0.01 11.36 11.23
CA MET A 106 -0.49 10.03 11.59
C MET A 106 -0.32 9.75 13.08
N PHE A 107 0.79 10.19 13.69
CA PHE A 107 1.06 9.97 15.12
C PHE A 107 0.60 11.12 16.03
N HIS A 108 -0.25 12.03 15.51
CA HIS A 108 -0.87 13.06 16.34
C HIS A 108 -1.83 12.42 17.36
N TYR A 109 -1.87 12.95 18.59
CA TYR A 109 -2.61 12.32 19.70
C TYR A 109 -4.13 12.24 19.47
N ASP A 110 -4.68 13.14 18.65
CA ASP A 110 -6.10 13.17 18.27
C ASP A 110 -6.42 12.39 16.98
N TYR A 111 -5.44 11.70 16.36
CA TYR A 111 -5.69 10.96 15.13
C TYR A 111 -6.41 9.63 15.42
N GLU A 112 -7.62 9.46 14.87
CA GLU A 112 -8.38 8.21 14.96
C GLU A 112 -8.11 7.32 13.74
N TYR A 113 -7.43 6.19 13.97
CA TYR A 113 -7.11 5.24 12.90
C TYR A 113 -8.30 4.41 12.44
N ASP A 114 -8.39 4.18 11.14
CA ASP A 114 -9.22 3.11 10.59
C ASP A 114 -8.64 1.74 11.02
N LYS A 115 -9.43 0.95 11.74
CA LYS A 115 -9.00 -0.33 12.32
C LYS A 115 -8.64 -1.38 11.29
N ASP A 116 -9.26 -1.34 10.13
CA ASP A 116 -9.15 -2.37 9.11
C ASP A 116 -8.10 -2.01 8.06
N ILE A 117 -7.86 -0.72 7.85
CA ILE A 117 -6.95 -0.23 6.81
C ILE A 117 -5.65 0.29 7.41
N GLU A 118 -5.72 1.16 8.42
CA GLU A 118 -4.56 1.94 8.88
C GLU A 118 -3.80 1.26 10.00
N ILE A 119 -4.49 0.68 10.99
CA ILE A 119 -3.83 0.00 12.12
C ILE A 119 -2.79 -1.03 11.67
N PRO A 120 -3.07 -1.94 10.71
CA PRO A 120 -2.06 -2.91 10.26
C PRO A 120 -0.81 -2.27 9.67
N ILE A 121 -0.96 -1.12 9.00
CA ILE A 121 0.15 -0.36 8.40
C ILE A 121 0.94 0.35 9.49
N ILE A 122 0.25 0.96 10.46
CA ILE A 122 0.85 1.68 11.58
C ILE A 122 1.62 0.73 12.50
N ASP A 123 1.04 -0.41 12.86
CA ASP A 123 1.70 -1.43 13.70
C ASP A 123 2.99 -1.93 13.04
N TYR A 124 2.93 -2.18 11.73
CA TYR A 124 4.12 -2.55 10.96
C TYR A 124 5.14 -1.41 10.94
N TYR A 125 4.70 -0.19 10.69
CA TYR A 125 5.57 0.98 10.63
C TYR A 125 6.33 1.19 11.94
N ILE A 126 5.61 1.23 13.07
CA ILE A 126 6.19 1.43 14.39
C ILE A 126 7.25 0.35 14.63
N LYS A 127 6.89 -0.93 14.49
CA LYS A 127 7.80 -2.05 14.76
C LYS A 127 9.14 -1.98 14.02
N HIS A 128 9.18 -1.36 12.84
CA HIS A 128 10.35 -1.34 11.96
C HIS A 128 11.08 0.01 11.92
N PHE A 129 10.44 1.11 12.31
CA PHE A 129 10.99 2.45 12.16
C PHE A 129 10.96 3.32 13.43
N LYS A 130 10.27 2.90 14.50
CA LYS A 130 10.21 3.62 15.79
C LYS A 130 10.55 2.70 16.97
#